data_AF-A0A350SZX1-F1
#
_entry.id   AF-A0A350SZX1-F1
#
_cell.length_a   1.000
_cell.length_b   1.000
_cell.length_c   1.000
_cell.angle_alpha   90.00
_cell.angle_beta   90.00
_cell.angle_gamma   90.00
#
_symmetry.space_group_name_H-M   'P 1'
#
loop_
_entity.id
_entity.type
_entity.pdbx_description
1 polymer ?
#
loop_
_entity_poly.entity_id
_entity_poly.type
_entity_poly.pdbx_seq_one_letter_code
_entity_poly.pdbx_strand_id
1 'polypeptide(L)'
;PYTIRFGEKGPVWLDMLVRTPGGHGAYTHLSKSAIQETAEIIGRIERLADQPVTLPADILAAVEAARPELDAALGAGATDIVKQVTVNIGTIRGGVKTNVIAADCYTGVDLRAPVGHSAQSLLEQFEAILADYPDASYELFKVSEPSV
;
A
#
# COMPACT_ATOMS: atom_id res chain seq x y z
N PRO A 1 13.22 16.22 22.44
CA PRO A 1 13.27 15.21 21.37
C PRO A 1 13.57 13.83 21.97
N TYR A 2 12.62 12.89 21.90
CA TYR A 2 12.75 11.56 22.50
C TYR A 2 13.68 10.62 21.70
N THR A 3 13.94 10.90 20.41
CA THR A 3 14.66 9.97 19.52
C THR A 3 15.57 10.70 18.52
N ILE A 4 16.68 10.06 18.14
CA ILE A 4 17.47 10.35 16.93
C ILE A 4 17.18 9.22 15.93
N ARG A 5 16.90 9.56 14.66
CA ARG A 5 16.61 8.58 13.60
C ARG A 5 17.81 8.41 12.70
N PHE A 6 18.19 7.16 12.45
CA PHE A 6 19.29 6.80 11.55
C PHE A 6 18.79 6.09 10.28
N GLY A 7 17.55 5.62 10.24
CA GLY A 7 16.98 4.97 9.06
C GLY A 7 15.51 5.31 8.82
N GLU A 8 15.07 5.09 7.59
CA GLU A 8 13.69 5.26 7.15
C GLU A 8 13.24 4.11 6.24
N LYS A 9 11.94 3.79 6.28
CA LYS A 9 11.37 2.84 5.34
C LYS A 9 11.39 3.39 3.92
N GLY A 10 11.67 2.52 2.96
CA GLY A 10 11.65 2.82 1.54
C GLY A 10 10.22 3.07 1.03
N PRO A 11 9.90 4.26 0.48
CA PRO A 11 8.59 4.53 -0.09
C PRO A 11 8.41 3.90 -1.47
N VAL A 12 7.24 3.30 -1.71
CA VAL A 12 6.69 2.93 -3.01
C VAL A 12 5.32 3.60 -3.13
N TRP A 13 5.25 4.71 -3.84
CA TRP A 13 4.05 5.54 -3.95
C TRP A 13 3.55 5.58 -5.39
N LEU A 14 2.27 5.28 -5.56
CA LEU A 14 1.64 5.20 -6.86
C LEU A 14 0.17 5.62 -6.80
N ASP A 15 -0.36 6.03 -7.94
CA ASP A 15 -1.80 6.18 -8.15
C ASP A 15 -2.26 5.04 -9.05
N MET A 16 -3.26 4.31 -8.58
CA MET A 16 -3.95 3.27 -9.33
C MET A 16 -5.26 3.83 -9.91
N LEU A 17 -5.57 3.40 -11.12
CA LEU A 17 -6.81 3.72 -11.82
C LEU A 17 -7.41 2.47 -12.43
N VAL A 18 -8.66 2.18 -12.05
CA VAL A 18 -9.48 1.15 -12.68
C VAL A 18 -10.49 1.82 -13.60
N ARG A 19 -10.61 1.37 -14.85
CA ARG A 19 -11.57 1.87 -15.84
C ARG A 19 -12.38 0.75 -16.46
N THR A 20 -13.69 0.87 -16.37
CA THR A 20 -14.67 -0.06 -16.94
C THR A 20 -15.67 0.72 -17.82
N PRO A 21 -16.41 0.05 -18.72
CA PRO A 21 -17.46 0.72 -19.49
C PRO A 21 -18.54 1.42 -18.66
N GLY A 22 -18.84 0.95 -17.45
CA GLY A 22 -19.95 1.45 -16.64
C GLY A 22 -21.33 1.11 -17.22
N GLY A 23 -22.37 1.76 -16.73
CA GLY A 23 -23.75 1.50 -17.19
C GLY A 23 -24.82 1.80 -16.14
N HIS A 24 -26.06 1.42 -16.44
CA HIS A 24 -27.17 1.59 -15.50
C HIS A 24 -27.11 0.52 -14.40
N GLY A 25 -27.21 0.94 -13.13
CA GLY A 25 -26.94 0.11 -11.95
C GLY A 25 -27.84 -1.14 -11.80
N ALA A 26 -29.01 -1.17 -12.42
CA ALA A 26 -29.88 -2.35 -12.43
C ALA A 26 -29.45 -3.44 -13.43
N TYR A 27 -28.54 -3.14 -14.35
CA TYR A 27 -28.09 -4.07 -15.40
C TYR A 27 -26.60 -4.39 -15.24
N THR A 28 -26.24 -4.95 -14.08
CA THR A 28 -24.85 -5.25 -13.68
C THR A 28 -24.13 -6.24 -14.59
N HIS A 29 -24.83 -6.96 -15.46
CA HIS A 29 -24.23 -7.83 -16.48
C HIS A 29 -23.59 -7.06 -17.64
N LEU A 30 -23.91 -5.76 -17.81
CA LEU A 30 -23.38 -4.94 -18.91
C LEU A 30 -21.93 -4.52 -18.70
N SER A 31 -21.49 -4.40 -17.44
CA SER A 31 -20.14 -3.98 -17.10
C SER A 31 -19.83 -4.32 -15.65
N LYS A 32 -18.56 -4.60 -15.37
CA LYS A 32 -18.06 -4.60 -13.99
C LYS A 32 -18.11 -3.18 -13.43
N SER A 33 -18.17 -3.03 -12.11
CA SER A 33 -18.00 -1.73 -11.47
C SER A 33 -16.53 -1.48 -11.14
N ALA A 34 -15.99 -0.35 -11.60
CA ALA A 34 -14.62 0.07 -11.28
C ALA A 34 -14.38 0.19 -9.76
N ILE A 35 -15.37 0.64 -8.98
CA ILE A 35 -15.27 0.70 -7.51
C ILE A 35 -15.20 -0.69 -6.89
N GLN A 36 -16.03 -1.64 -7.35
CA GLN A 36 -16.04 -2.99 -6.79
C GLN A 36 -14.74 -3.72 -7.11
N GLU A 37 -14.25 -3.59 -8.35
CA GLU A 37 -12.95 -4.17 -8.73
C GLU A 37 -11.80 -3.50 -7.96
N THR A 38 -11.82 -2.17 -7.80
CA THR A 38 -10.85 -1.46 -6.96
C THR A 38 -10.84 -1.97 -5.51
N ALA A 39 -12.02 -2.21 -4.92
CA ALA A 39 -12.12 -2.73 -3.56
C ALA A 39 -11.51 -4.13 -3.44
N GLU A 40 -11.67 -4.98 -4.46
CA GLU A 40 -11.03 -6.30 -4.51
C GLU A 40 -9.51 -6.19 -4.60
N ILE A 41 -8.99 -5.31 -5.48
CA ILE A 41 -7.56 -5.06 -5.63
C ILE A 41 -6.97 -4.53 -4.32
N ILE A 42 -7.60 -3.55 -3.68
CA ILE A 42 -7.17 -3.00 -2.37
C ILE A 42 -7.06 -4.13 -1.34
N GLY A 43 -8.07 -4.99 -1.23
CA GLY A 43 -8.05 -6.11 -0.28
C GLY A 43 -6.96 -7.15 -0.56
N ARG A 44 -6.36 -7.17 -1.77
CA ARG A 44 -5.15 -7.96 -2.07
C ARG A 44 -3.87 -7.20 -1.77
N ILE A 45 -3.82 -5.90 -2.08
CA ILE A 45 -2.67 -5.04 -1.77
C ILE A 45 -2.44 -4.98 -0.26
N GLU A 46 -3.51 -4.87 0.55
CA GLU A 46 -3.40 -4.84 2.01
C GLU A 46 -2.68 -6.08 2.59
N ARG A 47 -2.85 -7.25 1.97
CA ARG A 47 -2.19 -8.49 2.39
C ARG A 47 -0.68 -8.49 2.15
N LEU A 48 -0.15 -7.53 1.39
CA LEU A 48 1.30 -7.32 1.30
C LEU A 48 1.90 -6.95 2.67
N ALA A 49 1.11 -6.42 3.61
CA ALA A 49 1.58 -6.15 4.97
C ALA A 49 1.76 -7.42 5.82
N ASP A 50 1.12 -8.54 5.47
CA ASP A 50 1.16 -9.79 6.24
C ASP A 50 2.46 -10.58 6.02
N GLN A 51 3.30 -10.14 5.08
CA GLN A 51 4.51 -10.86 4.71
C GLN A 51 5.58 -10.77 5.82
N PRO A 52 6.29 -11.87 6.10
CA PRO A 52 7.38 -11.85 7.07
C PRO A 52 8.56 -11.07 6.50
N VAL A 53 9.16 -10.20 7.33
CA VAL A 53 10.38 -9.47 6.99
C VAL A 53 11.48 -9.89 7.96
N THR A 54 12.67 -10.19 7.41
CA THR A 54 13.86 -10.49 8.21
C THR A 54 14.80 -9.30 8.20
N LEU A 55 14.96 -8.66 9.35
CA LEU A 55 15.90 -7.56 9.52
C LEU A 55 17.32 -8.09 9.81
N PRO A 56 18.37 -7.34 9.44
CA PRO A 56 19.71 -7.57 9.98
C PRO A 56 19.73 -7.53 11.51
N ALA A 57 20.52 -8.40 12.14
CA ALA A 57 20.48 -8.64 13.58
C ALA A 57 20.87 -7.41 14.43
N ASP A 58 21.83 -6.63 13.95
CA ASP A 58 22.28 -5.37 14.55
C ASP A 58 21.17 -4.30 14.52
N ILE A 59 20.48 -4.16 13.39
CA ILE A 59 19.36 -3.22 13.24
C ILE A 59 18.17 -3.63 14.09
N LEU A 60 17.84 -4.91 14.12
CA LEU A 60 16.79 -5.44 14.98
C LEU A 60 17.07 -5.14 16.45
N ALA A 61 18.30 -5.42 16.91
CA ALA A 61 18.71 -5.13 18.29
C ALA A 61 18.62 -3.63 18.63
N ALA A 62 19.04 -2.75 17.71
CA ALA A 62 18.96 -1.31 17.91
C ALA A 62 17.51 -0.80 17.99
N VAL A 63 16.63 -1.27 17.11
CA VAL A 63 15.20 -0.93 17.11
C VAL A 63 14.50 -1.41 18.38
N GLU A 64 14.79 -2.62 18.84
CA GLU A 64 14.21 -3.16 20.07
C GLU A 64 14.71 -2.44 21.33
N ALA A 65 16.00 -2.08 21.38
CA ALA A 65 16.56 -1.33 22.49
C ALA A 65 15.93 0.06 22.66
N ALA A 66 15.49 0.67 21.55
CA ALA A 66 14.85 1.99 21.53
C ALA A 66 13.33 1.95 21.73
N ARG A 67 12.75 0.79 22.08
CA ARG A 67 11.29 0.62 22.17
C ARG A 67 10.58 1.63 23.07
N PRO A 68 11.02 1.88 24.31
CA PRO A 68 10.33 2.84 25.18
C PRO A 68 10.27 4.24 24.57
N GLU A 69 11.38 4.72 23.99
CA GLU A 69 11.48 6.04 23.40
C GLU A 69 10.73 6.14 22.08
N LEU A 70 10.78 5.11 21.24
CA LEU A 70 10.13 5.09 19.94
C LEU A 70 8.60 5.04 20.08
N ASP A 71 8.09 4.18 20.95
CA ASP A 71 6.66 4.10 21.22
C ASP A 71 6.14 5.35 21.95
N ALA A 72 6.94 5.96 22.84
CA ALA A 72 6.57 7.23 23.46
C ALA A 72 6.53 8.38 22.45
N ALA A 73 7.41 8.36 21.44
CA ALA A 73 7.50 9.41 20.43
C ALA A 73 6.46 9.30 19.32
N LEU A 74 6.14 8.07 18.88
CA LEU A 74 5.33 7.81 17.68
C LEU A 74 4.03 7.05 17.95
N GLY A 75 3.75 6.75 19.21
CA GLY A 75 2.59 5.98 19.64
C GLY A 75 2.93 4.51 19.87
N ALA A 76 2.11 3.86 20.71
CA ALA A 76 2.29 2.46 21.04
C ALA A 76 2.33 1.57 19.78
N GLY A 77 3.29 0.65 19.72
CA GLY A 77 3.48 -0.26 18.59
C GLY A 77 4.34 0.30 17.44
N ALA A 78 4.91 1.50 17.59
CA ALA A 78 5.82 2.06 16.61
C ALA A 78 7.04 1.16 16.36
N THR A 79 7.61 0.57 17.41
CA THR A 79 8.72 -0.38 17.26
C THR A 79 8.36 -1.60 16.44
N ASP A 80 7.12 -2.08 16.51
CA ASP A 80 6.70 -3.26 15.76
C ASP A 80 6.44 -2.93 14.30
N ILE A 81 5.73 -1.82 14.05
CA ILE A 81 5.39 -1.43 12.69
C ILE A 81 6.61 -1.02 11.86
N VAL A 82 7.68 -0.47 12.46
CA VAL A 82 8.89 -0.07 11.69
C VAL A 82 9.61 -1.25 11.04
N LYS A 83 9.41 -2.47 11.56
CA LYS A 83 10.02 -3.71 11.05
C LYS A 83 9.20 -4.39 9.95
N GLN A 84 7.99 -3.89 9.65
CA GLN A 84 7.04 -4.55 8.77
C GLN A 84 6.82 -3.77 7.47
N VAL A 85 6.36 -4.45 6.42
CA VAL A 85 5.76 -3.75 5.28
C VAL A 85 4.49 -3.05 5.77
N THR A 86 4.27 -1.82 5.35
CA THR A 86 3.01 -1.11 5.62
C THR A 86 2.35 -0.68 4.35
N VAL A 87 1.03 -0.77 4.35
CA VAL A 87 0.15 -0.35 3.26
C VAL A 87 -0.79 0.72 3.80
N ASN A 88 -0.95 1.80 3.06
CA ASN A 88 -1.92 2.83 3.35
C ASN A 88 -2.63 3.26 2.06
N ILE A 89 -3.95 3.17 2.04
CA ILE A 89 -4.79 3.71 0.96
C ILE A 89 -5.14 5.15 1.33
N GLY A 90 -4.35 6.09 0.83
CA GLY A 90 -4.42 7.50 1.23
C GLY A 90 -5.57 8.27 0.59
N THR A 91 -6.01 7.86 -0.61
CA THR A 91 -7.16 8.45 -1.29
C THR A 91 -7.93 7.41 -2.10
N ILE A 92 -9.25 7.59 -2.21
CA ILE A 92 -10.11 6.81 -3.11
C ILE A 92 -11.23 7.69 -3.64
N ARG A 93 -11.45 7.66 -4.97
CA ARG A 93 -12.48 8.48 -5.65
C ARG A 93 -13.00 7.74 -6.87
N GLY A 94 -14.30 7.46 -6.92
CA GLY A 94 -14.91 6.83 -8.09
C GLY A 94 -16.42 6.92 -8.06
N GLY A 95 -17.04 6.65 -9.21
CA GLY A 95 -18.48 6.66 -9.38
C GLY A 95 -19.10 8.06 -9.43
N VAL A 96 -20.33 8.14 -9.93
CA VAL A 96 -21.01 9.41 -10.20
C VAL A 96 -22.40 9.50 -9.56
N LYS A 97 -23.14 8.39 -9.49
CA LYS A 97 -24.49 8.29 -8.91
C LYS A 97 -24.76 6.86 -8.45
N THR A 98 -25.61 6.69 -7.44
CA THR A 98 -25.95 5.39 -6.84
C THR A 98 -26.53 4.39 -7.84
N ASN A 99 -27.28 4.85 -8.85
CA ASN A 99 -27.90 4.01 -9.86
C ASN A 99 -27.07 3.87 -11.15
N VAL A 100 -25.77 4.14 -11.09
CA VAL A 100 -24.82 4.02 -12.20
C VAL A 100 -23.68 3.11 -11.78
N ILE A 101 -23.39 2.09 -12.60
CA ILE A 101 -22.19 1.25 -12.48
C ILE A 101 -20.99 2.17 -12.69
N ALA A 102 -20.14 2.29 -11.67
CA ALA A 102 -18.99 3.19 -11.72
C ALA A 102 -18.03 2.81 -12.87
N ALA A 103 -17.79 3.75 -13.77
CA ALA A 103 -16.91 3.58 -14.92
C ALA A 103 -15.42 3.78 -14.57
N ASP A 104 -15.13 4.53 -13.50
CA ASP A 104 -13.76 4.75 -13.03
C ASP A 104 -13.66 4.76 -11.50
N CYS A 105 -12.45 4.48 -11.03
CA CYS A 105 -12.05 4.67 -9.64
C CYS A 105 -10.53 4.92 -9.55
N TYR A 106 -10.17 6.02 -8.91
CA TYR A 106 -8.80 6.46 -8.63
C TYR A 106 -8.45 6.14 -7.18
N THR A 107 -7.24 5.63 -6.95
CA THR A 107 -6.78 5.22 -5.62
C THR A 107 -5.31 5.59 -5.43
N GLY A 108 -5.01 6.40 -4.42
CA GLY A 108 -3.62 6.69 -4.02
C GLY A 108 -3.12 5.65 -3.03
N VAL A 109 -2.01 4.99 -3.36
CA VAL A 109 -1.44 3.87 -2.60
C VAL A 109 -0.04 4.25 -2.09
N ASP A 110 0.14 4.18 -0.77
CA ASP A 110 1.44 4.32 -0.09
C ASP A 110 1.86 2.97 0.49
N LEU A 111 2.83 2.33 -0.15
CA LEU A 111 3.51 1.15 0.40
C LEU A 111 4.87 1.58 0.97
N ARG A 112 5.26 0.96 2.08
CA ARG A 112 6.59 1.17 2.67
C ARG A 112 7.31 -0.14 2.90
N ALA A 113 8.49 -0.26 2.34
CA ALA A 113 9.40 -1.37 2.58
C ALA A 113 10.29 -1.08 3.81
N PRO A 114 10.27 -1.89 4.87
CA PRO A 114 11.20 -1.77 5.98
C PRO A 114 12.61 -2.22 5.57
N VAL A 115 13.60 -1.91 6.40
CA VAL A 115 14.94 -2.50 6.28
C VAL A 115 14.81 -4.03 6.26
N GLY A 116 15.56 -4.69 5.37
CA GLY A 116 15.43 -6.13 5.14
C GLY A 116 14.38 -6.54 4.10
N HIS A 117 13.65 -5.57 3.53
CA HIS A 117 12.78 -5.78 2.38
C HIS A 117 13.10 -4.75 1.27
N SER A 118 13.19 -5.20 0.02
CA SER A 118 13.42 -4.30 -1.11
C SER A 118 12.15 -3.55 -1.50
N ALA A 119 12.29 -2.25 -1.79
CA ALA A 119 11.22 -1.44 -2.36
C ALA A 119 10.87 -1.90 -3.78
N GLN A 120 11.88 -2.27 -4.58
CA GLN A 120 11.67 -2.83 -5.93
C GLN A 120 10.89 -4.15 -5.88
N SER A 121 11.27 -5.07 -4.98
CA SER A 121 10.53 -6.33 -4.83
C SER A 121 9.08 -6.11 -4.37
N LEU A 122 8.82 -5.10 -3.53
CA LEU A 122 7.47 -4.75 -3.10
C LEU A 122 6.62 -4.20 -4.27
N LEU A 123 7.23 -3.41 -5.17
CA LEU A 123 6.58 -2.96 -6.40
C LEU A 123 6.23 -4.13 -7.31
N GLU A 124 7.15 -5.08 -7.51
CA GLU A 124 6.90 -6.28 -8.32
C GLU A 124 5.74 -7.13 -7.77
N GLN A 125 5.62 -7.24 -6.44
CA GLN A 125 4.48 -7.92 -5.81
C GLN A 125 3.16 -7.20 -6.07
N PHE A 126 3.15 -5.86 -6.04
CA PHE A 126 2.00 -5.05 -6.40
C PHE A 126 1.62 -5.24 -7.89
N GLU A 127 2.60 -5.23 -8.80
CA GLU A 127 2.37 -5.45 -10.23
C GLU A 127 1.81 -6.85 -10.51
N ALA A 128 2.28 -7.87 -9.79
CA ALA A 128 1.75 -9.22 -9.88
C ALA A 128 0.28 -9.31 -9.44
N ILE A 129 -0.16 -8.51 -8.47
CA ILE A 129 -1.59 -8.39 -8.13
C ILE A 129 -2.35 -7.73 -9.29
N LEU A 130 -1.85 -6.62 -9.83
CA LEU A 130 -2.50 -5.89 -10.91
C LEU A 130 -2.60 -6.69 -12.22
N ALA A 131 -1.69 -7.62 -12.47
CA ALA A 131 -1.71 -8.48 -13.65
C ALA A 131 -3.01 -9.31 -13.79
N ASP A 132 -3.70 -9.57 -12.68
CA ASP A 132 -5.00 -10.27 -12.67
C ASP A 132 -6.18 -9.35 -13.07
N TYR A 133 -5.95 -8.04 -13.20
CA TYR A 133 -6.98 -7.00 -13.43
C TYR A 133 -6.64 -6.16 -14.68
N PRO A 134 -7.06 -6.58 -15.89
CA PRO A 134 -6.70 -5.90 -17.13
C PRO A 134 -7.30 -4.49 -17.29
N ASP A 135 -8.33 -4.17 -16.50
CA ASP A 135 -9.00 -2.86 -16.46
C ASP A 135 -8.26 -1.87 -15.53
N ALA A 136 -7.23 -2.33 -14.81
CA ALA A 136 -6.42 -1.55 -13.88
C ALA A 136 -5.10 -1.10 -14.51
N SER A 137 -4.69 0.12 -14.16
CA SER A 137 -3.41 0.72 -14.53
C SER A 137 -2.86 1.50 -13.34
N TYR A 138 -1.58 1.85 -13.36
CA TYR A 138 -0.99 2.68 -12.33
C TYR A 138 0.07 3.65 -12.86
N GLU A 139 0.32 4.71 -12.11
CA GLU A 139 1.43 5.65 -12.28
C GLU A 139 2.31 5.63 -11.03
N LEU A 140 3.62 5.38 -11.21
CA LEU A 140 4.60 5.38 -10.12
C LEU A 140 5.18 6.78 -9.92
N PHE A 141 5.05 7.33 -8.71
CA PHE A 141 5.63 8.64 -8.37
C PHE A 141 6.95 8.52 -7.63
N LYS A 142 7.10 7.48 -6.80
CA LYS A 142 8.28 7.30 -5.98
C LYS A 142 8.56 5.84 -5.73
N VAL A 143 9.80 5.45 -5.94
CA VAL A 143 10.38 4.20 -5.44
C VAL A 143 11.77 4.53 -4.88
N SER A 144 12.02 4.12 -3.65
CA SER A 144 13.35 4.23 -3.02
C SER A 144 13.52 3.13 -2.01
N GLU A 145 14.71 2.53 -2.01
CA GLU A 145 15.08 1.51 -1.02
C GLU A 145 15.11 2.11 0.41
N PRO A 146 14.88 1.29 1.44
CA PRO A 146 15.01 1.71 2.84
C PRO A 146 16.45 2.10 3.15
N SER A 147 16.61 3.03 4.10
CA SER A 147 17.91 3.55 4.53
C SER A 147 18.21 3.21 5.99
N VAL A 148 19.51 3.16 6.29
CA VAL A 148 20.13 2.97 7.62
C VAL A 148 21.39 3.82 7.69
#